data_AF-H5Y2V7-F1
#
_entry.id   AF-H5Y2V7-F1
#
_cell.length_a   1.000
_cell.length_b   1.000
_cell.length_c   1.000
_cell.angle_alpha   90.00
_cell.angle_beta   90.00
_cell.angle_gamma   90.00
#
_symmetry.space_group_name_H-M   'P 1'
#
loop_
_entity.id
_entity.type
_entity.pdbx_description
1 polymer ?
#
loop_
_entity_poly.entity_id
_entity_poly.type
_entity_poly.pdbx_seq_one_letter_code
_entity_poly.pdbx_strand_id
1 'polypeptide(L)' 'MKDYNNDLKTLLVTIEDLREELHRFVGQGRSILDPLVLKLSQNLDEELNKYYRLTNEQKRASNF' A
#
# COMPACT_ATOMS: atom_id res chain seq x y z
N MET A 1 -8.99 22.49 3.85
CA MET A 1 -8.81 21.49 2.79
C MET A 1 -7.84 20.46 3.31
N LYS A 2 -8.25 19.18 3.40
CA LYS A 2 -7.31 18.08 3.64
C LYS A 2 -6.39 18.04 2.41
N ASP A 3 -5.08 18.11 2.60
CA ASP A 3 -4.14 18.11 1.48
C ASP A 3 -4.05 16.69 0.90
N TYR A 4 -5.03 16.40 0.05
CA TYR A 4 -5.23 15.10 -0.58
C TYR A 4 -3.95 14.63 -1.30
N ASN A 5 -3.19 15.55 -1.89
CA ASN A 5 -1.94 15.21 -2.58
C ASN A 5 -0.87 14.75 -1.59
N ASN A 6 -0.82 15.31 -0.38
CA ASN A 6 0.06 14.82 0.66
C ASN A 6 -0.39 13.45 1.18
N ASP A 7 -1.69 13.26 1.44
CA ASP A 7 -2.23 11.96 1.86
C ASP A 7 -1.89 10.86 0.83
N LEU A 8 -2.04 11.15 -0.46
CA LEU A 8 -1.71 10.22 -1.54
C LEU A 8 -0.21 9.91 -1.61
N LYS A 9 0.64 10.93 -1.48
CA LYS A 9 2.11 10.75 -1.47
C LYS A 9 2.56 9.92 -0.28
N THR A 10 2.05 10.21 0.91
CA THR A 10 2.37 9.44 2.12
C THR A 10 1.95 7.98 1.94
N LEU A 11 0.76 7.74 1.38
CA LEU A 11 0.28 6.40 1.13
C LEU A 11 1.14 5.63 0.11
N LEU A 12 1.58 6.30 -0.96
CA LEU A 12 2.48 5.71 -1.95
C LEU A 12 3.84 5.33 -1.35
N VAL A 13 4.41 6.18 -0.50
CA VAL A 13 5.67 5.86 0.21
C VAL A 13 5.50 4.61 1.07
N THR A 14 4.42 4.53 1.86
CA THR A 14 4.13 3.34 2.68
C THR A 14 3.97 2.07 1.85
N ILE A 15 3.29 2.14 0.70
CA ILE A 15 3.12 1.00 -0.22
C ILE A 15 4.47 0.52 -0.74
N GLU A 16 5.33 1.44 -1.17
CA GLU A 16 6.66 1.10 -1.68
C GLU A 16 7.56 0.50 -0.59
N ASP A 17 7.56 1.06 0.62
CA ASP A 17 8.32 0.53 1.75
C ASP A 17 7.89 -0.91 2.08
N LEU A 18 6.58 -1.17 2.14
CA LEU A 18 6.03 -2.50 2.38
C LEU A 18 6.37 -3.49 1.25
N ARG A 19 6.33 -3.03 -0.02
CA ARG A 19 6.71 -3.84 -1.18
C ARG A 19 8.17 -4.24 -1.14
N GLU A 20 9.06 -3.28 -0.85
CA GLU A 20 10.50 -3.53 -0.75
C GLU A 20 10.82 -4.46 0.42
N GLU A 21 10.17 -4.28 1.57
CA GLU A 21 10.35 -5.16 2.72
C GLU A 21 9.86 -6.58 2.44
N LEU A 22 8.68 -6.75 1.85
CA LEU A 22 8.17 -8.06 1.46
C LEU A 22 9.12 -8.76 0.48
N HIS A 23 9.58 -8.05 -0.56
CA HIS A 23 10.56 -8.58 -1.50
C HIS A 23 11.88 -8.96 -0.84
N ARG A 24 12.37 -8.16 0.11
CA ARG A 24 13.59 -8.46 0.86
C ARG A 24 13.44 -9.74 1.66
N PHE A 25 12.33 -9.93 2.38
CA PHE A 25 12.09 -11.13 3.18
C PHE A 25 11.97 -12.39 2.32
N VAL A 26 11.22 -12.33 1.22
CA VAL A 26 11.10 -13.44 0.27
C VAL A 26 12.45 -13.73 -0.41
N GLY A 27 13.20 -12.69 -0.80
CA GLY A 27 14.54 -12.80 -1.39
C GLY A 27 15.60 -13.39 -0.46
N GLN A 28 15.40 -13.28 0.86
CA GLN A 28 16.20 -13.97 1.88
C GLN A 28 15.83 -15.46 2.04
N GLY A 29 14.91 -15.98 1.21
CA GLY A 29 14.48 -17.38 1.24
C GLY A 29 13.44 -17.70 2.30
N ARG A 30 12.80 -16.69 2.92
CA ARG A 30 11.69 -16.94 3.85
C ARG A 30 10.50 -17.50 3.09
N SER A 31 9.85 -18.49 3.69
CA SER A 31 8.63 -19.08 3.15
C SER A 31 7.52 -18.04 3.01
N ILE A 32 6.69 -18.16 1.98
CA ILE A 32 5.47 -17.37 1.84
C ILE A 32 4.46 -17.62 2.98
N LEU A 33 4.62 -18.72 3.72
CA LEU A 33 3.83 -19.05 4.90
C LEU A 33 4.48 -18.55 6.21
N ASP A 34 5.64 -17.89 6.14
CA ASP A 34 6.25 -17.24 7.31
C ASP A 34 5.28 -16.17 7.86
N PRO A 35 4.98 -16.16 9.17
CA PRO A 35 4.03 -15.21 9.75
C PRO A 35 4.36 -13.74 9.48
N LEU A 36 5.63 -13.38 9.38
CA LEU A 36 6.07 -12.01 9.04
C LEU A 36 5.80 -11.70 7.57
N VAL A 37 6.06 -12.66 6.67
CA VAL A 37 5.76 -12.50 5.23
C VAL A 37 4.26 -12.35 5.01
N LEU A 38 3.44 -13.16 5.69
CA LEU A 38 1.97 -13.04 5.66
C LEU A 38 1.51 -11.68 6.16
N LYS A 39 2.04 -11.20 7.29
CA LYS A 39 1.69 -9.89 7.85
C LYS A 39 2.07 -8.74 6.91
N LEU A 40 3.26 -8.79 6.31
CA LEU A 40 3.70 -7.80 5.33
C LEU A 40 2.79 -7.79 4.10
N SER A 41 2.40 -8.97 3.61
CA SER A 41 1.46 -9.10 2.49
C SER A 41 0.08 -8.54 2.83
N GLN A 42 -0.43 -8.78 4.04
CA GLN A 42 -1.73 -8.26 4.49
C GLN A 42 -1.70 -6.74 4.62
N ASN A 43 -0.65 -6.20 5.24
CA ASN A 43 -0.47 -4.74 5.35
C ASN A 43 -0.38 -4.09 3.97
N LEU A 44 0.35 -4.69 3.03
CA LEU A 44 0.46 -4.18 1.67
C LEU A 44 -0.91 -4.17 0.95
N ASP A 45 -1.70 -5.23 1.10
CA ASP A 45 -3.06 -5.30 0.56
C ASP A 45 -3.97 -4.21 1.15
N GLU A 46 -3.90 -3.97 2.46
CA GLU A 46 -4.67 -2.91 3.12
C GLU A 46 -4.33 -1.51 2.58
N GLU A 47 -3.05 -1.18 2.42
CA GLU A 47 -2.63 0.12 1.90
C GLU A 47 -2.97 0.30 0.41
N LEU A 48 -2.82 -0.75 -0.41
CA LEU A 48 -3.26 -0.74 -1.81
C LEU A 48 -4.78 -0.51 -1.93
N ASN A 49 -5.57 -1.15 -1.06
CA ASN A 49 -7.01 -0.95 -1.00
C ASN A 49 -7.37 0.48 -0.60
N LYS A 50 -6.64 1.09 0.34
CA LYS A 50 -6.82 2.51 0.70
C LYS A 50 -6.51 3.41 -0.49
N TYR A 51 -5.43 3.13 -1.23
CA TYR A 51 -5.03 3.92 -2.40
C TYR A 51 -6.08 3.85 -3.51
N TYR A 52 -6.61 2.65 -3.75
CA TYR A 52 -7.67 2.43 -4.73
C TYR A 52 -8.94 3.21 -4.38
N ARG A 53 -9.37 3.19 -3.12
CA ARG A 53 -10.53 3.97 -2.67
C ARG A 53 -10.31 5.47 -2.85
N LEU A 54 -9.16 5.96 -2.38
CA LEU A 54 -8.82 7.37 -2.43
C LEU A 54 -8.84 7.89 -3.88
N THR A 55 -8.18 7.18 -4.80
CA THR A 55 -8.10 7.56 -6.22
C THR A 55 -9.45 7.44 -6.95
N ASN A 56 -10.28 6.46 -6.59
CA ASN A 56 -11.62 6.35 -7.16
C ASN A 56 -12.58 7.42 -6.65
N GLU A 57 -12.51 7.80 -5.37
CA GLU A 57 -13.25 8.94 -4.83
C GLU A 57 -12.88 10.23 -5.58
N GLN A 58 -11.59 10.41 -5.89
CA GLN A 58 -11.13 11.53 -6.72
C GLN A 58 -11.75 11.55 -8.10
N LYS A 59 -11.72 10.42 -8.82
CA LYS A 59 -12.32 10.31 -10.17
C LYS A 59 -13.81 10.63 -10.16
N ARG A 60 -14.53 10.26 -9.10
CA ARG A 60 -15.95 10.58 -8.94
C ARG A 60 -16.15 12.06 -8.67
N ALA A 61 -15.31 12.68 -7.82
CA ALA A 61 -15.39 14.10 -7.51
C ALA A 61 -15.02 15.01 -8.70
N SER A 62 -14.15 14.57 -9.61
CA SER A 62 -13.75 15.34 -10.80
C SER A 62 -14.74 15.26 -11.98
N ASN A 63 -15.76 14.41 -11.90
CA ASN A 63 -16.78 14.22 -12.94
C ASN A 63 -18.08 14.99 -12.68
N PHE A 64 -18.10 15.85 -11.66
CA PHE A 64 -19.17 16.80 -11.33
C PHE A 64 -18.62 18.22 -11.33
#